data_AF-A0A1W0D5L4-F1
#
_entry.id   AF-A0A1W0D5L4-F1
#
_cell.length_a   1.000
_cell.length_b   1.000
_cell.length_c   1.000
_cell.angle_alpha   90.00
_cell.angle_beta   90.00
_cell.angle_gamma   90.00
#
_symmetry.space_group_name_H-M   'P 1'
#
loop_
_entity.id
_entity.type
_entity.pdbx_description
1 polymer ?
#
loop_
_entity_poly.entity_id
_entity_poly.type
_entity_poly.pdbx_seq_one_letter_code
_entity_poly.pdbx_strand_id
1 'polypeptide(L)'
;MTDLEKQLDALPDCVIEATAEAIGGAMDCLRVWSAWGVGTMSADDFAPVADDGERVAEIARAAITAYLKISADAAPQTTPGVPDGWQRELLDWVSACQSAYHIDSTPGHRFGGLGSNLEENRAELVAYVADLLAAAASQANKETPK
;
A
#
# COMPACT_ATOMS: atom_id res chain seq x y z
N MET A 1 13.28 2.71 -27.12
CA MET A 1 13.36 3.24 -25.75
C MET A 1 12.05 3.92 -25.43
N THR A 2 11.24 3.31 -24.58
CA THR A 2 9.98 3.86 -24.09
C THR A 2 10.25 5.12 -23.25
N ASP A 3 9.24 5.97 -23.07
CA ASP A 3 9.41 7.16 -22.23
C ASP A 3 9.64 6.80 -20.76
N LEU A 4 9.18 5.63 -20.33
CA LEU A 4 9.45 5.07 -19.01
C LEU A 4 10.94 4.68 -18.85
N GLU A 5 11.53 4.03 -19.84
CA GLU A 5 12.96 3.69 -19.83
C GLU A 5 13.84 4.95 -19.76
N LYS A 6 13.47 6.02 -20.49
CA LYS A 6 14.17 7.31 -20.42
C LYS A 6 14.10 7.97 -19.03
N GLN A 7 12.92 7.94 -18.40
CA GLN A 7 12.74 8.49 -17.06
C GLN A 7 13.52 7.69 -16.02
N LEU A 8 13.60 6.38 -16.20
CA LEU A 8 14.34 5.49 -15.32
C LEU A 8 15.85 5.70 -15.45
N ASP A 9 16.37 5.97 -16.65
CA ASP A 9 17.79 6.28 -16.87
C ASP A 9 18.21 7.66 -16.32
N ALA A 10 17.25 8.57 -16.10
CA ALA A 10 17.47 9.90 -15.53
C ALA A 10 16.81 10.03 -14.15
N LEU A 11 17.09 9.07 -13.25
CA LEU A 11 16.57 9.11 -11.88
C LEU A 11 16.98 10.42 -11.17
N PRO A 12 16.05 11.13 -10.52
CA PRO A 12 16.37 12.31 -9.74
C PRO A 12 17.26 11.97 -8.54
N ASP A 13 18.20 12.86 -8.19
CA ASP A 13 19.11 12.70 -7.05
C ASP A 13 18.37 12.40 -5.74
N CYS A 14 17.23 13.05 -5.49
CA CYS A 14 16.42 12.80 -4.29
C CYS A 14 15.92 11.35 -4.16
N VAL A 15 15.72 10.64 -5.28
CA VAL A 15 15.34 9.22 -5.27
C VAL A 15 16.55 8.36 -4.94
N ILE A 16 17.72 8.71 -5.46
CA ILE A 16 18.99 8.04 -5.15
C ILE A 16 19.31 8.21 -3.67
N GLU A 17 19.22 9.43 -3.12
CA GLU A 17 19.43 9.73 -1.71
C GLU A 17 18.47 8.96 -0.80
N ALA A 18 17.16 8.99 -1.09
CA ALA A 18 16.16 8.23 -0.33
C ALA A 18 16.40 6.71 -0.40
N THR A 19 16.89 6.22 -1.54
CA THR A 19 17.25 4.80 -1.70
C THR A 19 18.48 4.45 -0.88
N ALA A 20 19.53 5.28 -0.89
CA ALA A 20 20.72 5.10 -0.06
C ALA A 20 20.36 5.07 1.44
N GLU A 21 19.51 6.00 1.88
CA GLU A 21 19.01 6.03 3.26
C GLU A 21 18.24 4.74 3.61
N ALA A 22 17.36 4.28 2.72
CA ALA A 22 16.57 3.06 2.93
C ALA A 22 17.42 1.78 2.92
N ILE A 23 18.47 1.73 2.11
CA ILE A 23 19.43 0.61 2.08
C ILE A 23 20.20 0.52 3.41
N GLY A 24 20.52 1.66 4.02
CA GLY A 24 21.23 1.73 5.29
C GLY A 24 22.62 1.08 5.22
N GLY A 25 22.97 0.28 6.23
CA GLY A 25 24.32 -0.31 6.36
C GLY A 25 24.61 -1.53 5.48
N ALA A 26 23.93 -1.68 4.34
CA ALA A 26 24.18 -2.80 3.44
C ALA A 26 25.57 -2.68 2.77
N MET A 27 26.22 -3.83 2.56
CA MET A 27 27.57 -3.91 2.01
C MET A 27 27.58 -4.84 0.78
N ASP A 28 28.22 -4.41 -0.29
CA ASP A 28 28.50 -5.25 -1.46
C ASP A 28 29.86 -5.94 -1.30
N CYS A 29 29.89 -7.24 -1.63
CA CYS A 29 31.14 -7.99 -1.68
C CYS A 29 31.81 -7.80 -3.05
N LEU A 30 33.07 -7.37 -3.05
CA LEU A 30 33.85 -7.13 -4.27
C LEU A 30 34.55 -8.40 -4.80
N ARG A 31 34.33 -9.55 -4.16
CA ARG A 31 34.95 -10.83 -4.49
C ARG A 31 33.94 -11.80 -5.09
N VAL A 32 34.46 -12.77 -5.84
CA VAL A 32 33.69 -13.91 -6.34
C VAL A 32 33.30 -14.85 -5.19
N TRP A 33 32.12 -15.47 -5.32
CA TRP A 33 31.55 -16.36 -4.31
C TRP A 33 32.47 -17.48 -3.82
N SER A 34 33.34 -18.03 -4.69
CA SER A 34 34.29 -19.08 -4.32
C SER A 34 35.32 -18.65 -3.25
N ALA A 35 35.55 -17.34 -3.10
CA ALA A 35 36.46 -16.80 -2.09
C ALA A 35 35.96 -17.03 -0.64
N TRP A 36 34.65 -17.16 -0.43
CA TRP A 36 34.08 -17.55 0.87
C TRP A 36 34.55 -18.94 1.29
N GLY A 37 34.53 -19.90 0.36
CA GLY A 37 34.81 -21.31 0.63
C GLY A 37 36.27 -21.61 0.97
N VAL A 38 37.20 -20.75 0.57
CA VAL A 38 38.64 -20.89 0.84
C VAL A 38 39.14 -19.99 1.97
N GLY A 39 38.24 -19.21 2.60
CA GLY A 39 38.57 -18.41 3.79
C GLY A 39 39.51 -17.21 3.53
N THR A 40 39.57 -16.72 2.29
CA THR A 40 40.49 -15.62 1.91
C THR A 40 39.82 -14.24 1.96
N MET A 41 38.61 -14.15 2.48
CA MET A 41 37.88 -12.89 2.59
C MET A 41 38.08 -12.21 3.94
N SER A 42 38.08 -10.89 3.90
CA SER A 42 38.29 -9.97 5.01
C SER A 42 37.28 -8.83 4.95
N ALA A 43 37.28 -7.96 5.97
CA ALA A 43 36.43 -6.78 6.00
C ALA A 43 36.72 -5.81 4.83
N ASP A 44 37.96 -5.79 4.32
CA ASP A 44 38.39 -4.92 3.23
C ASP A 44 37.80 -5.34 1.86
N ASP A 45 37.19 -6.53 1.78
CA ASP A 45 36.54 -7.03 0.56
C ASP A 45 35.07 -6.56 0.42
N PHE A 46 34.61 -5.68 1.32
CA PHE A 46 33.25 -5.16 1.37
C PHE A 46 33.23 -3.63 1.22
N ALA A 47 32.34 -3.13 0.36
CA ALA A 47 32.10 -1.70 0.20
C ALA A 47 30.65 -1.35 0.61
N PRO A 48 30.40 -0.21 1.29
CA PRO A 48 29.05 0.24 1.57
C PRO A 48 28.29 0.50 0.28
N VAL A 49 27.10 -0.07 0.16
CA VAL A 49 26.26 0.13 -1.03
C VAL A 49 25.82 1.59 -1.14
N ALA A 50 25.52 2.23 -0.02
CA ALA A 50 25.05 3.61 0.05
C ALA A 50 26.08 4.65 -0.45
N ASP A 51 27.37 4.30 -0.49
CA ASP A 51 28.44 5.20 -0.92
C ASP A 51 28.68 5.16 -2.45
N ASP A 52 28.05 4.23 -3.17
CA ASP A 52 28.13 4.09 -4.62
C ASP A 52 26.83 4.54 -5.29
N GLY A 53 26.81 5.79 -5.77
CA GLY A 53 25.62 6.38 -6.38
C GLY A 53 25.11 5.66 -7.63
N GLU A 54 25.99 5.04 -8.43
CA GLU A 54 25.58 4.29 -9.61
C GLU A 54 24.90 2.98 -9.19
N ARG A 55 25.47 2.31 -8.18
CA ARG A 55 24.88 1.10 -7.60
C ARG A 55 23.54 1.36 -6.93
N VAL A 56 23.42 2.45 -6.18
CA VAL A 56 22.16 2.88 -5.56
C VAL A 56 21.12 3.19 -6.64
N ALA A 57 21.50 3.89 -7.70
CA ALA A 57 20.60 4.17 -8.81
C ALA A 57 20.13 2.87 -9.49
N GLU A 58 21.01 1.89 -9.70
CA GLU A 58 20.63 0.56 -10.22
C GLU A 58 19.55 -0.11 -9.34
N ILE A 59 19.75 -0.13 -8.02
CA ILE A 59 18.80 -0.72 -7.07
C ILE A 59 17.46 0.02 -7.11
N ALA A 60 17.48 1.35 -7.11
CA ALA A 60 16.28 2.18 -7.22
C ALA A 60 15.50 1.87 -8.51
N ARG A 61 16.18 1.78 -9.65
CA ARG A 61 15.56 1.44 -10.94
C ARG A 61 14.91 0.06 -10.91
N ALA A 62 15.59 -0.92 -10.33
CA ALA A 62 15.08 -2.28 -10.21
C ALA A 62 13.83 -2.33 -9.32
N ALA A 63 13.85 -1.64 -8.17
CA ALA A 63 12.72 -1.57 -7.25
C ALA A 63 11.49 -0.89 -7.88
N ILE A 64 11.67 0.26 -8.54
CA ILE A 64 10.61 0.98 -9.24
C ILE A 64 10.03 0.11 -10.36
N THR A 65 10.88 -0.54 -11.15
CA THR A 65 10.45 -1.45 -12.23
C THR A 65 9.60 -2.60 -11.69
N ALA A 66 10.06 -3.24 -10.60
CA ALA A 66 9.31 -4.32 -9.96
C ALA A 66 7.96 -3.83 -9.41
N TYR A 67 7.94 -2.68 -8.75
CA TYR A 67 6.72 -2.06 -8.25
C TYR A 67 5.72 -1.74 -9.36
N LEU A 68 6.18 -1.13 -10.46
CA LEU A 68 5.32 -0.79 -11.60
C LEU A 68 4.77 -2.04 -12.28
N LYS A 69 5.58 -3.09 -12.42
CA LYS A 69 5.11 -4.38 -12.94
C LYS A 69 4.02 -4.98 -12.05
N ILE A 70 4.23 -5.01 -10.74
CA ILE A 70 3.23 -5.51 -9.78
C ILE A 70 1.98 -4.63 -9.82
N SER A 71 2.13 -3.31 -9.94
CA SER A 71 1.01 -2.38 -9.99
C SER A 71 0.22 -2.45 -11.29
N ALA A 72 0.88 -2.80 -12.41
CA ALA A 72 0.22 -3.02 -13.69
C ALA A 72 -0.49 -4.38 -13.74
N ASP A 73 0.11 -5.41 -13.15
CA ASP A 73 -0.48 -6.75 -13.01
C ASP A 73 -1.59 -6.78 -11.94
N ALA A 74 -1.52 -5.87 -10.96
CA ALA A 74 -2.62 -5.48 -10.10
C ALA A 74 -3.58 -4.60 -10.90
N ALA A 75 -4.31 -5.22 -11.85
CA ALA A 75 -5.47 -4.59 -12.47
C ALA A 75 -6.31 -3.88 -11.39
N PRO A 76 -6.92 -2.71 -11.69
CA PRO A 76 -7.83 -2.09 -10.76
C PRO A 76 -8.82 -3.16 -10.34
N GLN A 77 -8.72 -3.57 -9.08
CA GLN A 77 -9.81 -4.29 -8.44
C GLN A 77 -10.93 -3.27 -8.51
N THR A 78 -11.74 -3.41 -9.55
CA THR A 78 -13.04 -2.79 -9.64
C THR A 78 -13.69 -3.33 -8.39
N THR A 79 -13.74 -2.53 -7.33
CA THR A 79 -14.63 -2.80 -6.21
C THR A 79 -15.94 -3.16 -6.91
N PRO A 80 -16.41 -4.41 -6.85
CA PRO A 80 -17.61 -4.76 -7.60
C PRO A 80 -18.64 -3.76 -7.13
N GLY A 81 -19.17 -2.94 -8.04
CA GLY A 81 -20.31 -2.10 -7.71
C GLY A 81 -21.31 -3.03 -7.05
N VAL A 82 -21.68 -2.74 -5.81
CA VAL A 82 -22.46 -3.64 -4.96
C VAL A 82 -23.61 -4.17 -5.83
N PRO A 83 -23.65 -5.47 -6.14
CA PRO A 83 -24.61 -5.97 -7.12
C PRO A 83 -26.05 -5.69 -6.66
N ASP A 84 -26.95 -5.43 -7.60
CA ASP A 84 -28.35 -5.17 -7.29
C ASP A 84 -28.91 -6.29 -6.39
N GLY A 85 -29.39 -5.93 -5.20
CA GLY A 85 -29.90 -6.85 -4.19
C GLY A 85 -28.97 -7.13 -3.00
N TRP A 86 -27.67 -6.82 -3.09
CA TRP A 86 -26.70 -7.04 -2.01
C TRP A 86 -26.83 -6.06 -0.85
N GLN A 87 -27.54 -4.95 -1.05
CA GLN A 87 -27.79 -3.97 0.01
C GLN A 87 -28.47 -4.64 1.23
N ARG A 88 -29.36 -5.62 1.00
CA ARG A 88 -30.01 -6.36 2.09
C ARG A 88 -29.00 -7.25 2.82
N GLU A 89 -28.19 -8.03 2.10
CA GLU A 89 -27.19 -8.91 2.69
C GLU A 89 -26.09 -8.14 3.44
N LEU A 90 -25.65 -6.99 2.92
CA LEU A 90 -24.70 -6.12 3.60
C LEU A 90 -25.29 -5.49 4.87
N LEU A 91 -26.55 -5.06 4.84
CA LEU A 91 -27.23 -4.55 6.04
C LEU A 91 -27.44 -5.66 7.09
N ASP A 92 -27.77 -6.88 6.66
CA ASP A 92 -27.92 -8.04 7.54
C ASP A 92 -26.56 -8.45 8.14
N TRP A 93 -25.46 -8.37 7.36
CA TRP A 93 -24.10 -8.61 7.84
C TRP A 93 -23.63 -7.53 8.83
N VAL A 94 -23.88 -6.24 8.54
CA VAL A 94 -23.59 -5.14 9.48
C VAL A 94 -24.37 -5.32 10.77
N SER A 95 -25.63 -5.74 10.70
CA SER A 95 -26.45 -6.05 11.87
C SER A 95 -25.90 -7.23 12.67
N ALA A 96 -25.48 -8.30 12.01
CA ALA A 96 -24.84 -9.45 12.66
C ALA A 96 -23.53 -9.05 13.36
N CYS A 97 -22.72 -8.21 12.71
CA CYS A 97 -21.51 -7.64 13.30
C CYS A 97 -21.83 -6.73 14.50
N GLN A 98 -22.78 -5.80 14.39
CA GLN A 98 -23.20 -4.94 15.50
C GLN A 98 -23.74 -5.76 16.67
N SER A 99 -24.51 -6.81 16.41
CA SER A 99 -25.01 -7.74 17.43
C SER A 99 -23.86 -8.48 18.12
N ALA A 100 -22.82 -8.87 17.37
CA ALA A 100 -21.61 -9.47 17.92
C ALA A 100 -20.79 -8.47 18.76
N TYR A 101 -20.77 -7.17 18.40
CA TYR A 101 -20.17 -6.09 19.20
C TYR A 101 -21.01 -5.70 20.43
N HIS A 102 -22.29 -6.08 20.47
CA HIS A 102 -23.19 -5.87 21.61
C HIS A 102 -23.14 -6.99 22.66
N ILE A 103 -22.36 -8.05 22.46
CA ILE A 103 -21.94 -8.94 23.55
C ILE A 103 -20.85 -8.20 24.37
N ASP A 104 -21.33 -7.27 25.21
CA ASP A 104 -20.74 -6.81 26.47
C ASP A 104 -19.46 -5.96 26.53
N SER A 105 -18.84 -5.41 25.47
CA SER A 105 -17.55 -4.70 25.69
C SER A 105 -17.12 -3.63 24.67
N THR A 106 -17.56 -2.38 24.81
CA THR A 106 -16.70 -1.17 24.64
C THR A 106 -17.42 0.16 24.94
N PRO A 107 -17.18 0.80 26.11
CA PRO A 107 -17.56 2.19 26.35
C PRO A 107 -16.79 3.13 25.40
N GLY A 108 -17.50 3.96 24.62
CA GLY A 108 -16.89 5.00 23.77
C GLY A 108 -16.86 4.73 22.25
N HIS A 109 -17.53 3.69 21.75
CA HIS A 109 -17.58 3.42 20.31
C HIS A 109 -18.55 4.36 19.54
N ARG A 110 -18.26 4.66 18.26
CA ARG A 110 -18.99 5.66 17.43
C ARG A 110 -20.47 5.33 17.19
N PHE A 111 -20.91 4.11 17.48
CA PHE A 111 -22.27 3.63 17.22
C PHE A 111 -23.14 3.59 18.49
N GLY A 112 -22.66 4.09 19.64
CA GLY A 112 -23.37 4.06 20.92
C GLY A 112 -24.70 4.84 20.98
N GLY A 113 -25.09 5.53 19.90
CA GLY A 113 -26.39 6.20 19.77
C GLY A 113 -27.41 5.45 18.91
N LEU A 114 -27.01 4.37 18.22
CA LEU A 114 -27.93 3.62 17.36
C LEU A 114 -28.63 2.54 18.19
N GLY A 115 -29.96 2.41 18.01
CA GLY A 115 -30.73 1.34 18.65
C GLY A 115 -30.17 -0.04 18.25
N SER A 116 -30.24 -1.02 19.15
CA SER A 116 -29.72 -2.38 18.93
C SER A 116 -30.56 -3.23 17.96
N ASN A 117 -31.55 -2.62 17.31
CA ASN A 117 -32.51 -3.28 16.44
C ASN A 117 -32.39 -2.73 15.01
N LEU A 118 -32.01 -3.58 14.05
CA LEU A 118 -31.81 -3.22 12.66
C LEU A 118 -33.04 -2.58 12.04
N GLU A 119 -34.25 -3.00 12.41
CA GLU A 119 -35.47 -2.40 11.85
C GLU A 119 -35.69 -0.95 12.31
N GLU A 120 -35.30 -0.62 13.54
CA GLU A 120 -35.48 0.70 14.13
C GLU A 120 -34.42 1.70 13.64
N ASN A 121 -33.19 1.24 13.39
CA ASN A 121 -32.06 2.10 13.01
C ASN A 121 -31.68 2.01 11.50
N ARG A 122 -32.40 1.20 10.71
CA ARG A 122 -32.10 0.92 9.28
C ARG A 122 -31.91 2.19 8.47
N ALA A 123 -32.82 3.14 8.63
CA ALA A 123 -32.84 4.37 7.85
C ALA A 123 -31.60 5.24 8.12
N GLU A 124 -31.18 5.29 9.38
CA GLU A 124 -30.00 6.06 9.82
C GLU A 124 -28.70 5.42 9.34
N LEU A 125 -28.60 4.09 9.38
CA LEU A 125 -27.46 3.34 8.83
C LEU A 125 -27.34 3.52 7.32
N VAL A 126 -28.45 3.46 6.58
CA VAL A 126 -28.46 3.68 5.13
C VAL A 126 -28.03 5.11 4.79
N ALA A 127 -28.54 6.12 5.50
CA ALA A 127 -28.15 7.51 5.31
C ALA A 127 -26.64 7.71 5.57
N TYR A 128 -26.13 7.14 6.65
CA TYR A 128 -24.71 7.23 7.01
C TYR A 128 -23.79 6.58 5.95
N VAL A 129 -24.16 5.42 5.41
CA VAL A 129 -23.39 4.77 4.33
C VAL A 129 -23.44 5.62 3.06
N ALA A 130 -24.59 6.21 2.72
CA ALA A 130 -24.70 7.09 1.56
C ALA A 130 -23.78 8.32 1.69
N ASP A 131 -23.70 8.93 2.87
CA ASP A 131 -22.82 10.07 3.14
C ASP A 131 -21.33 9.69 3.00
N LEU A 132 -20.92 8.52 3.49
CA LEU A 132 -19.55 8.01 3.33
C LEU A 132 -19.18 7.81 1.86
N LEU A 133 -20.08 7.23 1.07
CA LEU A 133 -19.87 7.01 -0.37
C LEU A 133 -19.77 8.35 -1.12
N ALA A 134 -20.62 9.32 -0.79
CA ALA A 134 -20.58 10.65 -1.38
C ALA A 134 -19.27 11.40 -1.04
N ALA A 135 -18.78 11.27 0.20
CA ALA A 135 -17.51 11.83 0.62
C ALA A 135 -16.32 11.20 -0.13
N ALA A 136 -16.31 9.88 -0.28
CA ALA A 136 -15.27 9.16 -1.02
C ALA A 136 -15.25 9.54 -2.51
N ALA A 137 -16.43 9.64 -3.15
CA ALA A 137 -16.54 10.09 -4.55
C ALA A 137 -16.06 11.54 -4.73
N SER A 138 -16.31 12.39 -3.73
CA SER A 138 -15.83 13.78 -3.72
C SER A 138 -14.32 13.89 -3.53
N GLN A 139 -13.69 12.95 -2.84
CA GLN A 139 -12.23 12.88 -2.72
C GLN A 139 -11.59 12.35 -4.01
N ALA A 140 -12.15 11.30 -4.62
CA ALA A 140 -11.68 10.77 -5.90
C ALA A 140 -11.70 11.83 -7.03
N ASN A 141 -12.72 12.69 -7.07
CA ASN A 141 -12.81 13.80 -8.04
C ASN A 141 -11.83 14.95 -7.78
N LYS A 142 -11.24 15.06 -6.58
CA LYS A 142 -10.23 16.08 -6.25
C LYS A 142 -8.82 15.65 -6.63
N GLU A 143 -8.56 14.35 -6.72
CA GLU A 143 -7.24 13.78 -7.00
C GLU A 143 -6.95 13.59 -8.50
N THR A 144 -7.86 14.02 -9.39
CA THR A 144 -7.60 14.08 -10.84
C THR A 144 -7.42 15.53 -11.33
N PRO A 145 -6.28 16.18 -11.11
CA PRO A 145 -5.94 17.39 -11.85
C PRO A 145 -5.37 17.02 -13.23
N LYS A 146 -5.80 17.81 -14.21
CA LYS A 146 -5.51 17.75 -15.64
C LYS A 146 -4.07 18.14 -15.96
#